data_AF-A0A517YYB1-F1
#
_entry.id   AF-A0A517YYB1-F1
#
_cell.length_a   1.000
_cell.length_b   1.000
_cell.length_c   1.000
_cell.angle_alpha   90.00
_cell.angle_beta   90.00
_cell.angle_gamma   90.00
#
_symmetry.space_group_name_H-M   'P 1'
#
loop_
_entity.id
_entity.type
_entity.pdbx_description
1 polymer ?
#
loop_
_entity_poly.entity_id
_entity_poly.type
_entity_poly.pdbx_seq_one_letter_code
_entity_poly.pdbx_strand_id
1 'polypeptide(L)'
;MSARKMVKKGFTLVEILIVVVILGILAAIVIPQFSSASENAKASSSISTLQSIRSQLELYQIEHNGEYPDLSGSWDAMTKKTDAAGTVDSSGKFGPYLQKAPTNPFTRNSAVGTDWAYDSTSGEIRLKLTGKALTNYADYGIPWSDVDGESAPSSDD
;
A
#
# COMPACT_ATOMS: atom_id res chain seq x y z
N MET A 1 -22.87 59.61 32.30
CA MET A 1 -21.96 58.46 32.49
C MET A 1 -21.05 58.36 31.28
N SER A 2 -19.73 58.51 31.44
CA SER A 2 -18.78 58.52 30.31
C SER A 2 -18.34 57.09 29.99
N ALA A 3 -18.64 56.60 28.78
CA ALA A 3 -18.26 55.27 28.32
C ALA A 3 -16.75 55.24 28.02
N ARG A 4 -16.00 54.40 28.75
CA ARG A 4 -14.58 54.16 28.48
C ARG A 4 -14.43 53.50 27.10
N LYS A 5 -13.83 54.23 26.15
CA LYS A 5 -13.43 53.71 24.84
C LYS A 5 -12.31 52.69 25.04
N MET A 6 -12.62 51.41 24.92
CA MET A 6 -11.60 50.37 24.89
C MET A 6 -10.79 50.51 23.60
N VAL A 7 -9.51 50.85 23.71
CA VAL A 7 -8.58 50.84 22.59
C VAL A 7 -8.35 49.38 22.20
N LYS A 8 -8.89 48.96 21.05
CA LYS A 8 -8.55 47.65 20.47
C LYS A 8 -7.08 47.68 20.06
N LYS A 9 -6.23 46.89 20.74
CA LYS A 9 -4.86 46.63 20.28
C LYS A 9 -4.96 45.78 19.01
N GLY A 10 -4.47 46.33 17.89
CA GLY A 10 -4.30 45.57 16.65
C GLY A 10 -2.95 44.84 16.66
N PHE A 11 -2.87 43.72 15.95
CA PHE A 11 -1.61 43.01 15.71
C PHE A 11 -0.66 43.89 14.90
N THR A 12 0.63 43.85 15.23
CA THR A 12 1.65 44.54 14.43
C THR A 12 2.03 43.71 13.20
N LEU A 13 2.41 44.37 12.11
CA LEU A 13 2.94 43.68 10.92
C LEU A 13 4.20 42.85 11.25
N VAL A 14 5.02 43.34 12.18
CA VAL A 14 6.24 42.67 12.62
C VAL A 14 5.93 41.38 13.38
N GLU A 15 4.89 41.36 14.22
CA GLU A 15 4.43 40.13 14.89
C GLU A 15 4.03 39.06 13.89
N ILE A 16 3.24 39.42 12.88
CA ILE A 16 2.83 38.45 11.86
C ILE A 16 4.03 37.99 11.03
N LEU A 17 4.98 38.88 10.73
CA LEU A 17 6.20 38.54 9.98
C LEU A 17 7.06 37.49 10.70
N ILE A 18 7.34 37.67 11.98
CA ILE A 18 8.16 36.73 12.75
C ILE A 18 7.45 35.36 12.86
N VAL A 19 6.13 35.35 13.04
CA VAL A 19 5.35 34.12 13.12
C VAL A 19 5.43 33.31 11.82
N VAL A 20 5.24 33.94 10.65
CA VAL A 20 5.31 33.21 9.38
C VAL A 20 6.72 32.72 9.06
N VAL A 21 7.76 33.44 9.50
CA VAL A 21 9.16 32.99 9.36
C VAL A 21 9.40 31.73 10.20
N ILE A 22 8.98 31.72 11.47
CA ILE A 22 9.14 30.55 12.34
C ILE A 22 8.33 29.37 11.79
N LEU A 23 7.08 29.58 11.36
CA LEU A 23 6.26 28.53 10.74
C LEU A 23 6.89 28.01 9.44
N GLY A 24 7.53 28.87 8.64
CA GLY A 24 8.25 28.47 7.44
C GLY A 24 9.44 27.55 7.73
N ILE A 25 10.25 27.88 8.75
CA ILE A 25 11.39 27.06 9.17
C ILE A 25 10.91 25.69 9.69
N LEU A 26 9.87 25.67 10.53
CA LEU A 26 9.31 24.42 11.06
C LEU A 26 8.73 23.55 9.93
N ALA A 27 7.99 24.13 9.00
CA ALA A 27 7.42 23.41 7.87
C ALA A 27 8.50 22.77 6.98
N ALA A 28 9.61 23.49 6.74
CA ALA A 28 10.72 22.99 5.93
C ALA A 28 11.38 21.72 6.49
N ILE A 29 11.40 21.55 7.81
CA ILE A 29 11.96 20.35 8.46
C ILE A 29 10.91 19.22 8.54
N VAL A 30 9.67 19.55 8.90
CA VAL A 30 8.63 18.55 9.19
C VAL A 30 8.10 17.87 7.92
N ILE A 31 7.91 18.61 6.82
CA ILE A 31 7.34 18.08 5.57
C ILE A 31 8.16 16.90 5.01
N PRO A 32 9.49 17.00 4.80
CA PRO A 32 10.26 15.88 4.26
C PRO A 32 10.26 14.67 5.21
N GLN A 33 10.39 14.90 6.53
CA GLN A 33 10.38 13.83 7.52
C GLN A 33 9.06 13.05 7.51
N PHE A 34 7.92 13.74 7.42
CA PHE A 34 6.61 13.10 7.40
C PHE A 34 6.39 12.28 6.11
N SER A 35 6.90 12.76 4.96
CA SER A 35 6.81 12.03 3.69
C SER A 35 7.52 10.68 3.79
N SER A 36 8.77 10.66 4.25
CA SER A 36 9.55 9.41 4.39
C SER A 36 8.95 8.46 5.42
N ALA A 37 8.43 8.98 6.54
CA ALA A 37 7.73 8.15 7.52
C ALA A 37 6.46 7.50 6.94
N SER A 38 5.71 8.24 6.12
CA SER A 38 4.53 7.72 5.42
C SER A 38 4.88 6.62 4.42
N GLU A 39 5.98 6.76 3.68
CA GLU A 39 6.46 5.77 2.72
C GLU A 39 6.95 4.49 3.43
N ASN A 40 7.71 4.61 4.51
CA ASN A 40 8.10 3.49 5.36
C ASN A 40 6.88 2.71 5.89
N ALA A 41 5.84 3.41 6.35
CA ALA A 41 4.61 2.76 6.80
C ALA A 41 3.91 1.97 5.68
N LYS A 42 3.87 2.52 4.46
CA LYS A 42 3.33 1.82 3.29
C LYS A 42 4.17 0.60 2.92
N ALA A 43 5.50 0.71 2.95
CA ALA A 43 6.41 -0.40 2.66
C ALA A 43 6.20 -1.57 3.62
N SER A 44 6.25 -1.31 4.94
CA SER A 44 6.00 -2.31 5.97
C SER A 44 4.62 -2.97 5.83
N SER A 45 3.58 -2.17 5.52
CA SER A 45 2.24 -2.69 5.27
C SER A 45 2.16 -3.55 4.01
N SER A 46 2.97 -3.25 2.98
CA SER A 46 2.96 -3.99 1.73
C SER A 46 3.62 -5.35 1.89
N ILE A 47 4.76 -5.40 2.62
CA ILE A 47 5.47 -6.64 2.93
C ILE A 47 4.56 -7.59 3.74
N SER A 48 3.92 -7.09 4.79
CA SER A 48 3.01 -7.92 5.60
C SER A 48 1.80 -8.40 4.81
N THR A 49 1.26 -7.56 3.92
CA THR A 49 0.15 -7.92 3.03
C THR A 49 0.58 -9.01 2.04
N LEU A 50 1.75 -8.88 1.40
CA LEU A 50 2.30 -9.90 0.50
C LEU A 50 2.48 -11.24 1.19
N GLN A 51 3.09 -11.24 2.38
CA GLN A 51 3.25 -12.47 3.18
C GLN A 51 1.90 -13.12 3.49
N SER A 52 0.91 -12.32 3.92
CA SER A 52 -0.43 -12.82 4.19
C SER A 52 -1.09 -13.40 2.94
N ILE A 53 -0.95 -12.75 1.78
CA ILE A 53 -1.54 -13.27 0.53
C ILE A 53 -0.87 -14.58 0.13
N ARG A 54 0.47 -14.66 0.18
CA ARG A 54 1.23 -15.87 -0.17
C ARG A 54 0.79 -17.07 0.64
N SER A 55 0.67 -16.94 1.97
CA SER A 55 0.18 -18.02 2.82
C SER A 55 -1.25 -18.47 2.47
N GLN A 56 -2.11 -17.55 2.04
CA GLN A 56 -3.48 -17.89 1.61
C GLN A 56 -3.52 -18.54 0.22
N LEU A 57 -2.62 -18.14 -0.69
CA LEU A 57 -2.46 -18.78 -2.00
C LEU A 57 -1.96 -20.22 -1.86
N GLU A 58 -1.01 -20.47 -0.95
CA GLU A 58 -0.54 -21.82 -0.62
C GLU A 58 -1.68 -22.68 -0.04
N LEU A 59 -2.50 -22.11 0.85
CA LEU A 59 -3.66 -22.82 1.39
C LEU A 59 -4.69 -23.15 0.30
N TYR A 60 -4.99 -22.19 -0.59
CA TYR A 60 -5.85 -22.41 -1.75
C TYR A 60 -5.34 -23.59 -2.60
N GLN A 61 -4.03 -23.58 -2.88
CA GLN A 61 -3.39 -24.61 -3.69
C GLN A 61 -3.57 -26.02 -3.13
N ILE A 62 -3.45 -26.17 -1.81
CA ILE A 62 -3.63 -27.46 -1.11
C ILE A 62 -5.07 -27.97 -1.27
N GLU A 63 -6.05 -27.07 -1.22
CA GLU A 63 -7.48 -27.44 -1.30
C GLU A 63 -7.98 -27.63 -2.74
N HIS A 64 -7.28 -27.07 -3.73
CA HIS A 64 -7.64 -27.11 -5.15
C HIS A 64 -6.65 -27.93 -5.98
N ASN A 65 -6.31 -29.14 -5.51
CA ASN A 65 -5.55 -30.14 -6.27
C ASN A 65 -4.19 -29.67 -6.81
N GLY A 66 -3.53 -28.73 -6.14
CA GLY A 66 -2.24 -28.20 -6.59
C GLY A 66 -2.33 -26.96 -7.49
N GLU A 67 -3.54 -26.50 -7.81
CA GLU A 67 -3.77 -25.34 -8.67
C GLU A 67 -3.93 -24.06 -7.84
N TYR A 68 -3.29 -22.99 -8.30
CA TYR A 68 -3.46 -21.64 -7.73
C TYR A 68 -4.71 -20.97 -8.31
N PRO A 69 -5.30 -19.98 -7.60
CA PRO A 69 -6.54 -19.36 -8.05
C PRO A 69 -6.33 -18.57 -9.35
N ASP A 70 -7.23 -18.71 -10.32
CA ASP A 70 -7.30 -17.72 -11.39
C ASP A 70 -7.92 -16.44 -10.85
N LEU A 71 -7.10 -15.39 -10.74
CA LEU A 71 -7.57 -14.09 -10.28
C LEU A 71 -8.16 -13.27 -11.43
N SER A 72 -7.82 -13.49 -12.70
CA SER A 72 -8.39 -12.77 -13.87
C SER A 72 -8.78 -11.29 -13.66
N GLY A 73 -7.99 -10.51 -12.88
CA GLY A 73 -8.28 -9.10 -12.52
C GLY A 73 -9.08 -8.84 -11.23
N SER A 74 -9.62 -9.86 -10.57
CA SER A 74 -10.46 -9.82 -9.36
C SER A 74 -9.94 -10.72 -8.22
N TRP A 75 -10.33 -10.42 -6.98
CA TRP A 75 -10.01 -11.24 -5.80
C TRP A 75 -11.12 -12.22 -5.44
N ASP A 76 -12.11 -12.42 -6.31
CA ASP A 76 -13.30 -13.22 -6.00
C ASP A 76 -12.97 -14.67 -5.65
N ALA A 77 -12.04 -15.31 -6.36
CA ALA A 77 -11.58 -16.66 -6.05
C ALA A 77 -10.95 -16.79 -4.65
N MET A 78 -10.47 -15.70 -4.06
CA MET A 78 -9.91 -15.70 -2.70
C MET A 78 -10.86 -15.14 -1.64
N THR A 79 -11.78 -14.26 -2.01
CA THR A 79 -12.66 -13.55 -1.07
C THR A 79 -14.06 -14.15 -0.97
N LYS A 80 -14.41 -15.05 -1.88
CA LYS A 80 -15.66 -15.80 -1.88
C LYS A 80 -15.37 -17.29 -1.72
N LYS A 81 -16.44 -18.07 -1.61
CA LYS A 81 -16.35 -19.52 -1.60
C LYS A 81 -16.19 -20.08 -3.00
N THR A 82 -15.50 -21.21 -3.11
CA THR A 82 -15.24 -21.91 -4.38
C THR A 82 -15.63 -23.38 -4.29
N ASP A 83 -15.95 -23.96 -5.45
CA ASP A 83 -16.03 -25.40 -5.62
C ASP A 83 -14.64 -26.03 -5.81
N ALA A 84 -14.56 -27.36 -5.95
CA ALA A 84 -13.27 -28.05 -6.07
C ALA A 84 -12.46 -27.64 -7.31
N ALA A 85 -13.10 -27.08 -8.34
CA ALA A 85 -12.47 -26.60 -9.57
C ALA A 85 -12.09 -25.11 -9.51
N GLY A 86 -12.24 -24.48 -8.33
CA GLY A 86 -11.92 -23.06 -8.15
C GLY A 86 -12.99 -22.10 -8.67
N THR A 87 -14.15 -22.59 -9.11
CA THR A 87 -15.24 -21.73 -9.57
C THR A 87 -15.94 -21.09 -8.38
N VAL A 88 -16.17 -19.79 -8.45
CA VAL A 88 -16.84 -19.03 -7.38
C VAL A 88 -18.30 -19.48 -7.28
N ASP A 89 -18.65 -20.05 -6.12
CA ASP A 89 -19.99 -20.52 -5.78
C ASP A 89 -20.32 -20.17 -4.33
N SER A 90 -21.49 -19.57 -4.11
CA SER A 90 -21.97 -19.24 -2.75
C SER A 90 -22.17 -20.48 -1.88
N SER A 91 -22.44 -21.63 -2.51
CA SER A 91 -22.55 -22.94 -1.88
C SER A 91 -21.25 -23.74 -1.89
N GLY A 92 -20.16 -23.15 -2.38
CA GLY A 92 -18.83 -23.73 -2.42
C GLY A 92 -18.35 -24.20 -1.04
N LYS A 93 -17.55 -25.26 -1.02
CA LYS A 93 -17.04 -25.86 0.22
C LYS A 93 -15.76 -25.16 0.71
N PHE A 94 -15.01 -24.57 -0.20
CA PHE A 94 -13.67 -24.06 0.04
C PHE A 94 -13.68 -22.53 0.20
N GLY A 95 -12.71 -22.01 0.96
CA GLY A 95 -12.61 -20.58 1.28
C GLY A 95 -13.76 -20.02 2.15
N PRO A 96 -13.86 -18.67 2.26
CA PRO A 96 -12.95 -17.69 1.68
C PRO A 96 -11.59 -17.70 2.38
N TYR A 97 -10.53 -17.46 1.60
CA TYR A 97 -9.15 -17.43 2.07
C TYR A 97 -8.73 -16.03 2.53
N LEU A 98 -9.36 -14.99 1.98
CA LEU A 98 -9.18 -13.60 2.38
C LEU A 98 -10.52 -13.00 2.80
N GLN A 99 -10.53 -12.23 3.89
CA GLN A 99 -11.73 -11.54 4.35
C GLN A 99 -12.11 -10.35 3.47
N LYS A 100 -11.14 -9.76 2.77
CA LYS A 100 -11.33 -8.64 1.84
C LYS A 100 -10.22 -8.62 0.81
N ALA A 101 -10.49 -7.97 -0.33
CA ALA A 101 -9.46 -7.71 -1.33
C ALA A 101 -8.30 -6.90 -0.70
N PRO A 102 -7.05 -7.36 -0.81
CA PRO A 102 -5.90 -6.65 -0.28
C PRO A 102 -5.68 -5.36 -1.06
N THR A 103 -5.43 -4.28 -0.34
CA THR A 103 -5.19 -2.95 -0.94
C THR A 103 -3.69 -2.70 -1.01
N ASN A 104 -3.20 -2.35 -2.19
CA ASN A 104 -1.84 -1.89 -2.38
C ASN A 104 -1.69 -0.51 -1.69
N PRO A 105 -0.84 -0.37 -0.66
CA PRO A 105 -0.67 0.88 0.09
C PRO A 105 -0.18 2.08 -0.73
N PHE A 106 0.46 1.85 -1.88
CA PHE A 106 1.00 2.89 -2.75
C PHE A 106 -0.02 3.44 -3.74
N THR A 107 -0.86 2.57 -4.30
CA THR A 107 -1.90 2.96 -5.26
C THR A 107 -3.27 3.19 -4.61
N ARG A 108 -3.47 2.65 -3.40
CA ARG A 108 -4.75 2.62 -2.66
C ARG A 108 -5.86 1.85 -3.38
N ASN A 109 -5.47 0.96 -4.30
CA ASN A 109 -6.36 0.13 -5.07
C ASN A 109 -6.05 -1.35 -4.83
N SER A 110 -6.89 -2.23 -5.39
CA SER A 110 -6.81 -3.67 -5.18
C SER A 110 -6.84 -4.45 -6.49
N ALA A 111 -6.73 -3.83 -7.67
CA ALA A 111 -6.92 -4.56 -8.91
C ALA A 111 -5.72 -5.46 -9.22
N VAL A 112 -6.01 -6.71 -9.60
CA VAL A 112 -4.99 -7.67 -10.04
C VAL A 112 -4.61 -7.34 -11.48
N GLY A 113 -3.31 -7.39 -11.79
CA GLY A 113 -2.71 -6.98 -13.06
C GLY A 113 -2.23 -5.53 -13.10
N THR A 114 -2.91 -4.61 -12.39
CA THR A 114 -2.55 -3.17 -12.34
C THR A 114 -1.88 -2.74 -11.03
N ASP A 115 -2.36 -3.23 -9.89
CA ASP A 115 -1.83 -2.89 -8.56
C ASP A 115 -1.10 -4.06 -7.91
N TRP A 116 -1.48 -5.28 -8.27
CA TRP A 116 -0.83 -6.52 -7.89
C TRP A 116 -0.43 -7.28 -9.15
N ALA A 117 0.84 -7.61 -9.30
CA ALA A 117 1.27 -8.54 -10.33
C ALA A 117 1.11 -9.95 -9.78
N TYR A 118 0.42 -10.81 -10.51
CA TYR A 118 0.09 -12.16 -10.08
C TYR A 118 0.26 -13.13 -11.25
N ASP A 119 0.86 -14.28 -10.97
CA ASP A 119 0.99 -15.40 -11.89
C ASP A 119 0.22 -16.62 -11.34
N SER A 120 -0.83 -17.03 -12.05
CA SER A 120 -1.68 -18.16 -11.67
C SER A 120 -1.01 -19.52 -11.86
N THR A 121 0.12 -19.59 -12.57
CA THR A 121 0.86 -20.85 -12.75
C THR A 121 1.78 -21.12 -11.56
N SER A 122 2.51 -20.09 -11.12
CA SER A 122 3.48 -20.20 -10.03
C SER A 122 2.92 -19.80 -8.67
N GLY A 123 1.76 -19.14 -8.62
CA GLY A 123 1.22 -18.53 -7.41
C GLY A 123 2.02 -17.30 -6.96
N GLU A 124 2.97 -16.84 -7.77
CA GLU A 124 3.79 -15.69 -7.43
C GLU A 124 2.96 -14.41 -7.42
N ILE A 125 3.14 -13.62 -6.35
CA ILE A 125 2.53 -12.30 -6.22
C ILE A 125 3.57 -11.24 -5.85
N ARG A 126 3.51 -10.11 -6.55
CA ARG A 126 4.39 -8.95 -6.40
C ARG A 126 3.59 -7.64 -6.39
N LEU A 127 4.18 -6.61 -5.80
CA LEU A 127 3.66 -5.26 -5.84
C LEU A 127 3.85 -4.66 -7.23
N LYS A 128 2.79 -4.06 -7.76
CA LYS A 128 2.90 -3.29 -8.98
C LYS A 128 2.81 -1.80 -8.66
N LEU A 129 3.81 -1.05 -9.11
CA LEU A 129 3.99 0.37 -8.79
C LEU A 129 3.78 1.27 -10.03
N THR A 130 3.06 0.79 -11.05
CA THR A 130 2.92 1.48 -12.35
C THR A 130 2.47 2.94 -12.17
N GLY A 131 3.28 3.87 -12.69
CA GLY A 131 3.00 5.32 -12.64
C GLY A 131 3.20 5.99 -11.27
N LYS A 132 3.58 5.24 -10.23
CA LYS A 132 3.94 5.76 -8.92
C LYS A 132 5.34 5.25 -8.57
N ALA A 133 6.34 6.01 -8.99
CA ALA A 133 7.72 5.74 -8.65
C ALA A 133 7.92 5.93 -7.14
N LEU A 134 7.94 4.83 -6.38
CA LEU A 134 9.02 4.72 -5.42
C LEU A 134 10.29 4.47 -6.25
N THR A 135 10.97 5.55 -6.63
CA THR A 135 12.25 5.43 -7.36
C THR A 135 13.26 4.62 -6.53
N ASN A 136 13.08 4.57 -5.21
CA ASN A 136 13.96 3.86 -4.28
C ASN A 136 13.18 2.92 -3.33
N TYR A 137 12.35 2.01 -3.85
CA TYR A 137 11.62 1.04 -3.01
C TYR A 137 12.56 0.24 -2.06
N ALA A 138 13.82 0.03 -2.48
CA ALA A 138 14.86 -0.63 -1.70
C ALA A 138 15.27 0.15 -0.44
N ASP A 139 15.26 1.48 -0.48
CA ASP A 139 15.56 2.34 0.69
C ASP A 139 14.52 2.17 1.81
N TYR A 140 13.32 1.71 1.44
CA TYR A 140 12.22 1.41 2.38
C TYR A 140 12.15 -0.07 2.77
N GLY A 141 13.16 -0.88 2.38
CA GLY A 141 13.29 -2.28 2.79
C GLY A 141 12.37 -3.26 2.07
N ILE A 142 11.76 -2.86 0.94
CA ILE A 142 10.99 -3.79 0.10
C ILE A 142 11.99 -4.60 -0.75
N PRO A 143 11.97 -5.95 -0.70
CA PRO A 143 12.84 -6.79 -1.53
C PRO A 143 12.55 -6.59 -3.03
N TRP A 144 13.58 -6.69 -3.88
CA TRP A 144 13.41 -6.62 -5.34
C TRP A 144 12.46 -7.72 -5.86
N SER A 145 12.49 -8.91 -5.24
CA SER A 145 11.61 -10.04 -5.59
C SER A 145 10.14 -9.75 -5.34
N ASP A 146 9.84 -8.78 -4.48
CA ASP A 146 8.47 -8.41 -4.11
C ASP A 146 7.90 -7.31 -5.01
N VAL A 147 8.67 -6.81 -6.00
CA VAL A 147 8.27 -5.73 -6.90
C VAL A 147 8.22 -6.23 -8.36
N ASP A 148 7.12 -5.93 -9.05
CA ASP A 148 6.92 -6.27 -10.46
C ASP A 148 7.90 -5.51 -11.36
N GLY A 149 8.51 -6.23 -12.31
CA GLY A 149 9.44 -5.65 -13.29
C GLY A 149 10.86 -5.39 -12.78
N GLU A 150 11.17 -5.73 -11.53
CA GLU A 150 12.47 -5.45 -10.92
C GLU A 150 13.34 -6.71 -10.80
N SER A 151 14.65 -6.56 -10.97
CA SER A 151 15.64 -7.63 -10.86
C SER A 151 16.66 -7.34 -9.75
N ALA A 152 17.31 -8.40 -9.24
CA ALA A 152 18.39 -8.24 -8.28
C ALA A 152 19.48 -7.31 -8.84
N PRO A 153 20.09 -6.43 -8.02
CA PRO A 153 21.26 -5.66 -8.42
C PRO A 153 22.36 -6.61 -8.91
N SER A 154 22.99 -6.29 -10.05
CA SER A 154 24.14 -7.06 -10.55
C SER A 154 25.26 -7.03 -9.50
N SER A 155 25.86 -8.18 -9.21
CA SER A 155 26.95 -8.33 -8.24
C SER A 155 28.29 -7.72 -8.69
N ASP A 156 28.30 -7.04 -9.83
CA ASP A 156 29.50 -6.51 -10.48
C ASP A 156 29.58 -5.01 -10.19
N ASP A 157 30.25 -4.65 -9.08
CA ASP A 157 30.98 -3.39 -8.84
C ASP A 157 31.83 -3.47 -7.56
#